data_AF-A0A4U3AT78-F1
#
_entry.id   AF-A0A4U3AT78-F1
#
_cell.length_a   1.000
_cell.length_b   1.000
_cell.length_c   1.000
_cell.angle_alpha   90.00
_cell.angle_beta   90.00
_cell.angle_gamma   90.00
#
_symmetry.space_group_name_H-M   'P 1'
#
loop_
_entity.id
_entity.type
_entity.pdbx_description
1 polymer ?
#
loop_
_entity_poly.entity_id
_entity_poly.type
_entity_poly.pdbx_seq_one_letter_code
_entity_poly.pdbx_strand_id
1 'polypeptide(L)'
;SQAYILANGHATANDRGVIQALKSLAIEKIIHVFENLTDEQKELIDTVLTVQNREDAESFLMKINPYVIPFQEVTAQTLKKLFPKAKKLKLPDMEELDMKELSYLSWIDKGSSRKFIIAKNDKNKFVGL
;
A
#
# COMPACT_ATOMS: atom_id res chain seq x y z
N SER A 1 3.28 9.12 -1.11
CA SER A 1 1.82 9.27 -1.21
C SER A 1 1.47 10.74 -1.45
N GLN A 2 0.24 11.06 -1.88
CA GLN A 2 -0.18 12.45 -2.04
C GLN A 2 -0.14 13.24 -0.71
N ALA A 3 -0.45 12.59 0.42
CA ALA A 3 -0.36 13.21 1.75
C ALA A 3 1.05 13.77 2.05
N TYR A 4 2.11 12.98 1.84
CA TYR A 4 3.48 13.47 2.05
C TYR A 4 3.90 14.53 1.02
N ILE A 5 3.34 14.51 -0.20
CA ILE A 5 3.59 15.57 -1.20
C ILE A 5 3.00 16.89 -0.70
N LEU A 6 1.80 16.89 -0.12
CA LEU A 6 1.19 18.09 0.47
C LEU A 6 1.99 18.60 1.67
N ALA A 7 2.39 17.71 2.59
CA ALA A 7 3.25 18.07 3.72
C ALA A 7 4.57 18.72 3.27
N ASN A 8 5.24 18.13 2.28
CA ASN A 8 6.48 18.68 1.73
C ASN A 8 6.23 19.99 0.97
N GLY A 9 5.11 20.11 0.27
CA GLY A 9 4.70 21.34 -0.41
C GLY A 9 4.56 22.49 0.58
N HIS A 10 3.86 22.26 1.69
CA HIS A 10 3.74 23.23 2.78
C HIS A 10 5.08 23.58 3.44
N ALA A 11 6.02 22.64 3.53
CA ALA A 11 7.35 22.90 4.08
C ALA A 11 8.29 23.69 3.14
N THR A 12 8.03 23.67 1.82
CA THR A 12 8.95 24.21 0.81
C THR A 12 8.41 25.42 0.04
N ALA A 13 7.10 25.64 0.06
CA ALA A 13 6.44 26.73 -0.64
C ALA A 13 5.60 27.59 0.32
N ASN A 14 5.83 28.90 0.30
CA ASN A 14 5.05 29.89 1.06
C ASN A 14 3.94 30.55 0.23
N ASP A 15 3.93 30.35 -1.09
CA ASP A 15 2.92 30.94 -1.98
C ASP A 15 1.60 30.18 -1.89
N ARG A 16 0.51 30.92 -1.64
CA ARG A 16 -0.83 30.34 -1.47
C ARG A 16 -1.37 29.72 -2.76
N GLY A 17 -1.05 30.29 -3.92
CA GLY A 17 -1.46 29.76 -5.22
C GLY A 17 -0.80 28.41 -5.51
N VAL A 18 0.49 28.28 -5.20
CA VAL A 18 1.24 27.02 -5.31
C VAL A 18 0.64 25.94 -4.42
N ILE A 19 0.38 26.26 -3.14
CA ILE A 19 -0.24 25.30 -2.21
C ILE A 19 -1.64 24.88 -2.69
N GLN A 20 -2.44 25.82 -3.18
CA GLN A 20 -3.77 25.51 -3.70
C GLN A 20 -3.70 24.59 -4.94
N ALA A 21 -2.77 24.85 -5.86
CA ALA A 21 -2.56 24.01 -7.02
C ALA A 21 -2.12 22.59 -6.63
N LEU A 22 -1.25 22.44 -5.63
CA LEU A 22 -0.84 21.14 -5.10
C LEU A 22 -2.03 20.38 -4.48
N LYS A 23 -2.88 21.07 -3.72
CA LYS A 23 -4.12 20.50 -3.15
C LYS A 23 -5.06 19.99 -4.24
N SER A 24 -5.32 20.80 -5.26
CA SER A 24 -6.13 20.42 -6.41
C SER A 24 -5.56 19.21 -7.15
N LEU A 25 -4.25 19.19 -7.41
CA LEU A 25 -3.61 18.06 -8.09
C LEU A 25 -3.62 16.77 -7.24
N ALA A 26 -3.44 16.90 -5.92
CA ALA A 26 -3.48 15.78 -5.00
C ALA A 26 -4.85 15.11 -5.00
N ILE A 27 -5.94 15.89 -4.87
CA ILE A 27 -7.30 15.34 -4.83
C ILE A 27 -7.70 14.75 -6.18
N GLU A 28 -7.34 15.40 -7.30
CA GLU A 28 -7.57 14.88 -8.66
C GLU A 28 -6.92 13.49 -8.83
N LYS A 29 -5.64 13.35 -8.45
CA LYS A 29 -4.92 12.06 -8.52
C LYS A 29 -5.54 10.99 -7.64
N ILE A 30 -6.07 11.35 -6.48
CA ILE A 30 -6.71 10.39 -5.58
C ILE A 30 -8.06 9.96 -6.15
N ILE A 31 -8.89 10.88 -6.62
CA ILE A 31 -10.20 10.55 -7.19
C ILE A 31 -10.04 9.66 -8.42
N HIS A 32 -9.03 9.90 -9.26
CA HIS A 32 -8.79 9.10 -10.47
C HIS A 32 -8.42 7.63 -10.22
N VAL A 33 -8.03 7.23 -9.01
CA VAL A 33 -7.76 5.82 -8.71
C VAL A 33 -9.01 5.06 -8.25
N PHE A 34 -10.14 5.74 -8.07
CA PHE A 34 -11.41 5.11 -7.71
C PHE A 34 -12.38 5.14 -8.89
N GLU A 35 -13.11 4.05 -9.11
CA GLU A 35 -14.19 4.01 -10.11
C GLU A 35 -15.39 4.85 -9.65
N ASN A 36 -15.78 4.70 -8.38
CA ASN A 36 -16.84 5.47 -7.73
C ASN A 36 -16.52 5.59 -6.23
N LEU A 37 -16.94 6.69 -5.62
CA LEU A 37 -16.86 6.94 -4.17
C LEU A 37 -18.26 7.30 -3.66
N THR A 38 -18.65 6.77 -2.51
CA THR A 38 -19.81 7.28 -1.77
C THR A 38 -19.51 8.65 -1.18
N ASP A 39 -20.54 9.41 -0.80
CA ASP A 39 -20.36 10.72 -0.16
C ASP A 39 -19.49 10.61 1.12
N GLU A 40 -19.74 9.59 1.94
CA GLU A 40 -18.96 9.30 3.15
C GLU A 40 -17.48 8.98 2.85
N GLN A 41 -17.22 8.20 1.80
CA GLN A 41 -15.85 7.89 1.38
C GLN A 41 -15.14 9.13 0.83
N LYS A 42 -15.88 9.97 0.10
CA LYS A 42 -15.36 11.24 -0.43
C LYS A 42 -15.01 12.20 0.71
N GLU A 43 -15.86 12.34 1.71
CA GLU A 43 -15.58 13.15 2.91
C GLU A 43 -14.31 12.68 3.62
N LEU A 44 -14.14 11.36 3.79
CA LEU A 44 -12.92 10.79 4.37
C LEU A 44 -11.68 11.12 3.53
N ILE A 45 -11.75 10.96 2.21
CA ILE A 45 -10.64 11.24 1.30
C ILE A 45 -10.30 12.74 1.26
N ASP A 46 -11.30 13.61 1.28
CA ASP A 46 -11.14 15.06 1.27
C ASP A 46 -10.36 15.57 2.50
N THR A 47 -10.32 14.79 3.59
CA THR A 47 -9.46 15.12 4.75
C THR A 47 -7.97 15.18 4.41
N VAL A 48 -7.52 14.63 3.27
CA VAL A 48 -6.15 14.81 2.78
C VAL A 48 -5.79 16.29 2.56
N LEU A 49 -6.79 17.14 2.26
CA LEU A 49 -6.62 18.56 2.01
C LEU A 49 -6.27 19.35 3.28
N THR A 50 -6.44 18.75 4.46
CA THR A 50 -6.07 19.36 5.75
C THR A 50 -4.61 19.10 6.12
N VAL A 51 -3.88 18.29 5.34
CA VAL A 51 -2.48 17.95 5.62
C VAL A 51 -1.58 19.18 5.41
N GLN A 52 -0.91 19.62 6.47
CA GLN A 52 0.04 20.75 6.44
C GLN A 52 1.47 20.32 6.78
N ASN A 53 1.63 19.28 7.58
CA ASN A 53 2.93 18.77 8.02
C ASN A 53 2.96 17.25 7.95
N ARG A 54 4.09 16.69 8.39
CA ARG A 54 4.33 15.24 8.33
C ARG A 54 3.39 14.48 9.27
N GLU A 55 3.14 15.02 10.45
CA GLU A 55 2.28 14.46 11.49
C GLU A 55 0.82 14.37 11.02
N ASP A 56 0.35 15.39 10.30
CA ASP A 56 -0.98 15.38 9.66
C ASP A 56 -1.06 14.30 8.58
N ALA A 57 0.01 14.13 7.79
CA ALA A 57 0.06 13.11 6.76
C ALA A 57 -0.01 11.70 7.36
N GLU A 58 0.74 11.45 8.45
CA GLU A 58 0.69 10.20 9.20
C GLU A 58 -0.70 9.97 9.80
N SER A 59 -1.31 10.99 10.39
CA SER A 59 -2.67 10.92 10.94
C SER A 59 -3.72 10.60 9.87
N PHE A 60 -3.62 11.22 8.69
CA PHE A 60 -4.48 10.91 7.55
C PHE A 60 -4.30 9.45 7.10
N LEU A 61 -3.06 8.99 6.95
CA LEU A 61 -2.76 7.61 6.54
C LEU A 61 -3.31 6.59 7.56
N MET A 62 -3.21 6.88 8.86
CA MET A 62 -3.80 6.04 9.91
C MET A 62 -5.33 5.95 9.81
N LYS A 63 -6.01 7.05 9.43
CA LYS A 63 -7.48 7.05 9.24
C LYS A 63 -7.93 6.19 8.07
N ILE A 64 -7.14 6.12 6.99
CA ILE A 64 -7.49 5.32 5.81
C ILE A 64 -7.03 3.85 5.91
N ASN A 65 -6.03 3.54 6.76
CA ASN A 65 -5.50 2.18 6.92
C ASN A 65 -6.54 1.09 7.25
N PRO A 66 -7.60 1.35 8.05
CA PRO A 66 -8.68 0.40 8.28
C PRO A 66 -9.37 -0.08 6.99
N TYR A 67 -9.41 0.75 5.95
CA TYR A 67 -10.09 0.47 4.67
C TYR A 67 -9.20 -0.26 3.66
N VAL A 68 -7.92 -0.48 3.97
CA VAL A 68 -7.01 -1.24 3.11
C VAL A 68 -7.41 -2.71 3.11
N ILE A 69 -7.62 -3.26 1.91
CA ILE A 69 -7.83 -4.69 1.71
C ILE A 69 -6.47 -5.37 1.85
N PRO A 70 -6.24 -6.19 2.89
CA PRO A 70 -4.96 -6.83 3.10
C PRO A 70 -4.66 -7.84 1.99
N PHE A 71 -3.37 -8.03 1.72
CA PHE A 71 -2.91 -9.18 0.94
C PHE A 71 -3.41 -10.46 1.61
N GLN A 72 -4.08 -11.30 0.82
CA GLN A 72 -4.71 -12.50 1.36
C GLN A 72 -3.65 -13.43 1.97
N GLU A 73 -3.93 -13.90 3.19
CA GLU A 73 -3.05 -14.83 3.89
C GLU A 73 -2.72 -16.05 3.02
N VAL A 74 -1.43 -16.34 2.91
CA VAL A 74 -0.92 -17.49 2.17
C VAL A 74 -0.52 -18.57 3.15
N THR A 75 -1.23 -19.69 3.15
CA THR A 75 -0.88 -20.81 4.04
C THR A 75 0.42 -21.47 3.59
N ALA A 76 1.15 -22.06 4.54
CA ALA A 76 2.35 -22.85 4.25
C ALA A 76 2.11 -23.95 3.19
N GLN A 77 0.90 -24.53 3.15
CA GLN A 77 0.53 -25.51 2.13
C GLN A 77 0.45 -24.88 0.73
N THR A 78 -0.14 -23.69 0.59
CA THR A 78 -0.18 -22.94 -0.67
C THR A 78 1.23 -22.63 -1.16
N LEU A 79 2.12 -22.19 -0.26
CA LEU A 79 3.53 -21.92 -0.58
C LEU A 79 4.25 -23.16 -1.13
N LYS A 80 4.07 -24.32 -0.49
CA LYS A 80 4.65 -25.59 -0.96
C LYS A 80 4.10 -26.02 -2.33
N LYS A 81 2.82 -25.76 -2.62
CA LYS A 81 2.20 -26.05 -3.93
C LYS A 81 2.73 -25.14 -5.04
N LEU A 82 3.03 -23.88 -4.72
CA LEU A 82 3.60 -22.92 -5.68
C LEU A 82 5.05 -23.27 -6.04
N PHE A 83 5.81 -23.86 -5.10
CA PHE A 83 7.22 -24.20 -5.29
C PHE A 83 7.51 -25.69 -5.07
N PRO A 84 6.95 -26.61 -5.88
CA PRO A 84 7.04 -28.06 -5.65
C PRO A 84 8.49 -28.60 -5.76
N LYS A 85 9.38 -27.88 -6.45
CA LYS A 85 10.79 -28.23 -6.60
C LYS A 85 11.65 -27.79 -5.39
N ALA A 86 11.12 -26.95 -4.50
CA ALA A 86 11.82 -26.43 -3.32
C ALA A 86 11.48 -27.25 -2.06
N LYS A 87 11.97 -28.49 -1.98
CA LYS A 87 11.61 -29.46 -0.93
C LYS A 87 11.93 -29.02 0.52
N LYS A 88 12.85 -28.07 0.73
CA LYS A 88 13.28 -27.55 2.03
C LYS A 88 13.12 -26.01 2.14
N LEU A 89 12.06 -25.48 1.52
CA LEU A 89 11.77 -24.04 1.54
C LEU A 89 11.59 -23.54 2.99
N LYS A 90 12.48 -22.66 3.45
CA LYS A 90 12.28 -21.93 4.70
C LYS A 90 11.31 -20.80 4.42
N LEU A 91 10.17 -20.80 5.11
CA LEU A 91 9.14 -19.78 4.97
C LEU A 91 9.50 -18.54 5.82
N PRO A 92 9.06 -17.34 5.42
CA PRO A 92 9.16 -16.17 6.29
C PRO A 92 8.23 -16.35 7.49
N ASP A 93 8.51 -15.60 8.56
CA ASP A 93 7.55 -15.49 9.65
C ASP A 93 6.34 -14.70 9.14
N MET A 94 5.18 -15.34 9.12
CA MET A 94 3.96 -14.73 8.59
C MET A 94 3.28 -13.84 9.64
N GLU A 95 3.61 -14.01 10.93
CA GLU A 95 3.04 -13.23 12.02
C GLU A 95 3.65 -11.83 12.10
N GLU A 96 4.88 -11.64 11.61
CA GLU A 96 5.57 -10.35 11.58
C GLU A 96 5.20 -9.46 10.38
N LEU A 97 4.42 -9.97 9.43
CA LEU A 97 4.12 -9.28 8.17
C LEU A 97 2.81 -8.50 8.24
N ASP A 98 2.87 -7.18 8.02
CA ASP A 98 1.67 -6.39 7.80
C ASP A 98 1.12 -6.62 6.39
N MET A 99 0.08 -7.46 6.30
CA MET A 99 -0.58 -7.79 5.04
C MET A 99 -1.21 -6.57 4.35
N LYS A 100 -1.50 -5.48 5.07
CA LYS A 100 -2.04 -4.25 4.47
C LYS A 100 -0.97 -3.45 3.74
N GLU A 101 0.30 -3.65 4.05
CA GLU A 101 1.42 -2.99 3.38
C GLU A 101 2.01 -3.82 2.22
N LEU A 102 1.45 -5.00 1.93
CA LEU A 102 1.95 -5.90 0.90
C LEU A 102 1.09 -5.87 -0.36
N SER A 103 1.75 -5.67 -1.52
CA SER A 103 1.15 -5.98 -2.83
C SER A 103 1.55 -7.37 -3.34
N TYR A 104 2.67 -7.90 -2.82
CA TYR A 104 3.19 -9.23 -3.08
C TYR A 104 3.99 -9.70 -1.86
N LEU A 105 4.05 -11.01 -1.63
CA LEU A 105 4.88 -11.61 -0.59
C LEU A 105 6.24 -11.97 -1.19
N SER A 106 7.34 -11.60 -0.55
CA SER A 106 8.66 -12.08 -0.96
C SER A 106 9.57 -12.33 0.21
N TRP A 107 10.46 -13.31 0.08
CA TRP A 107 11.47 -13.61 1.09
C TRP A 107 12.69 -14.26 0.46
N ILE A 108 13.81 -14.23 1.20
CA ILE A 108 15.04 -14.91 0.80
C ILE A 108 15.14 -16.21 1.58
N ASP A 109 15.20 -17.33 0.87
CA ASP A 109 15.49 -18.62 1.48
C ASP A 109 16.99 -18.71 1.77
N LYS A 110 17.36 -18.66 3.06
CA LYS A 110 18.76 -18.79 3.51
C LYS A 110 19.42 -20.10 3.09
N GLY A 111 18.63 -21.16 2.82
CA GLY A 111 19.16 -22.47 2.41
C GLY A 111 19.65 -22.51 0.96
N SER A 112 19.02 -21.74 0.07
CA SER A 112 19.34 -21.72 -1.37
C SER A 112 19.89 -20.37 -1.86
N SER A 113 19.89 -19.35 -1.00
CA SER A 113 20.19 -17.95 -1.34
C SER A 113 19.35 -17.40 -2.49
N ARG A 114 18.14 -17.94 -2.67
CA ARG A 114 17.18 -17.50 -3.69
C ARG A 114 16.10 -16.64 -3.06
N LYS A 115 15.69 -15.60 -3.79
CA LYS A 115 14.49 -14.83 -3.47
C LYS A 115 13.28 -15.52 -4.11
N PHE A 116 12.27 -15.76 -3.31
CA PHE A 116 10.97 -16.24 -3.76
C PHE A 116 9.98 -15.08 -3.73
N ILE A 117 9.14 -14.99 -4.76
CA ILE A 117 8.11 -13.95 -4.87
C ILE A 117 6.77 -14.62 -5.13
N ILE A 118 5.72 -14.14 -4.46
CA ILE A 118 4.35 -14.55 -4.67
C ILE A 118 3.48 -13.33 -4.88
N ALA A 119 2.77 -13.33 -6.00
CA ALA A 119 1.80 -12.29 -6.34
C ALA A 119 0.49 -12.94 -6.78
N LYS A 120 -0.56 -12.13 -6.92
CA LYS A 120 -1.78 -12.54 -7.60
C LYS A 120 -1.71 -12.11 -9.06
N ASN A 121 -2.13 -12.99 -9.97
CA ASN A 121 -2.31 -12.64 -11.38
C ASN A 121 -3.68 -11.97 -11.60
N ASP A 122 -3.95 -11.59 -12.85
CA ASP A 122 -5.20 -10.94 -13.28
C ASP A 122 -6.47 -11.76 -12.97
N LYS A 123 -6.33 -13.07 -12.72
CA LYS A 123 -7.43 -13.97 -12.35
C LYS A 123 -7.54 -14.17 -10.83
N ASN A 124 -6.89 -13.31 -10.04
CA ASN A 124 -6.84 -13.36 -8.57
C ASN A 124 -6.25 -14.68 -8.03
N LYS A 125 -5.43 -15.39 -8.82
CA LYS A 125 -4.77 -16.64 -8.43
C LYS A 125 -3.31 -16.38 -8.04
N PHE A 126 -2.85 -17.04 -6.99
CA PHE A 126 -1.45 -16.96 -6.59
C PHE A 126 -0.53 -17.56 -7.64
N VAL A 127 0.55 -16.84 -7.95
CA VAL A 127 1.64 -17.26 -8.82
C VAL A 127 2.97 -17.07 -8.08
N GLY A 128 3.88 -18.02 -8.25
CA GLY A 128 5.22 -18.00 -7.65
C GLY A 128 6.29 -17.75 -8.70
N LEU A 129 7.28 -16.91 -8.37
CA LEU A 129 8.46 -16.59 -9.17
C LEU A 129 9.73 -16.89 -8.38
#